data_AF-A0A1G3QNM8-F1
#
_entry.id   AF-A0A1G3QNM8-F1
#
_cell.length_a   1.000
_cell.length_b   1.000
_cell.length_c   1.000
_cell.angle_alpha   90.00
_cell.angle_beta   90.00
_cell.angle_gamma   90.00
#
_symmetry.space_group_name_H-M   'P 1'
#
loop_
_entity.id
_entity.type
_entity.pdbx_description
1 polymer ?
#
loop_
_entity_poly.entity_id
_entity_poly.type
_entity_poly.pdbx_seq_one_letter_code
_entity_poly.pdbx_strand_id
1 'polypeptide(L)'
;MKIENFIPKEHVMLTRADEKHLVIKEILTMLEDMRRIDSAERFYAHIIHRESLENTGIGRGLAIPHIRTETVNDLISVFAVSRNAIEYHSYDKIPVRYILLSIVPMEESTKYLYLIGMISWIFMDEKRKKPLGQAENRTQIYNVLKKNVKMYFDIISKKNITEMDSIDNLSGVPSFNLDLLIRLDHLYKLFDKGEKSSKITSKIDELRKIVDRKSLAYYERMRKKSLNPFAILEKNACMGCNMGIAPFYLAQVKESNNIAVCNHCGRFLIII
;
A
#
# COMPACT_ATOMS: atom_id res chain seq x y z
N MET A 1 -4.98 0.55 -14.63
CA MET A 1 -4.13 1.69 -14.21
C MET A 1 -2.71 1.42 -14.65
N LYS A 2 -1.87 2.43 -14.78
CA LYS A 2 -0.48 2.27 -15.24
C LYS A 2 0.50 2.63 -14.10
N ILE A 3 1.65 1.96 -14.04
CA ILE A 3 2.62 2.15 -12.93
C ILE A 3 3.16 3.58 -12.88
N GLU A 4 3.29 4.25 -14.02
CA GLU A 4 3.75 5.64 -14.10
C GLU A 4 2.89 6.62 -13.28
N ASN A 5 1.62 6.28 -12.99
CA ASN A 5 0.76 7.10 -12.15
C ASN A 5 1.14 7.03 -10.67
N PHE A 6 1.96 6.05 -10.27
CA PHE A 6 2.34 5.80 -8.88
C PHE A 6 3.85 5.95 -8.68
N ILE A 7 4.64 5.33 -9.56
CA ILE A 7 6.10 5.40 -9.57
C ILE A 7 6.53 5.69 -11.00
N PRO A 8 6.77 6.96 -11.37
CA PRO A 8 7.39 7.31 -12.64
C PRO A 8 8.78 6.66 -12.79
N LYS A 9 9.23 6.45 -14.03
CA LYS A 9 10.53 5.78 -14.29
C LYS A 9 11.70 6.56 -13.68
N GLU A 10 11.61 7.88 -13.69
CA GLU A 10 12.57 8.80 -13.10
C GLU A 10 12.62 8.72 -11.57
N HIS A 11 11.56 8.22 -10.91
CA HIS A 11 11.50 7.97 -9.47
C HIS A 11 11.97 6.55 -9.08
N VAL A 12 12.69 5.88 -9.97
CA VAL A 12 13.34 4.60 -9.68
C VAL A 12 14.85 4.82 -9.61
N MET A 13 15.49 4.31 -8.57
CA MET A 13 16.94 4.49 -8.41
C MET A 13 17.61 3.26 -7.81
N LEU A 14 18.92 3.15 -8.08
CA LEU A 14 19.81 2.34 -7.26
C LEU A 14 20.49 3.29 -6.28
N THR A 15 20.32 3.02 -4.98
CA THR A 15 21.00 3.77 -3.93
C THR A 15 22.39 3.19 -3.71
N ARG A 16 23.37 4.05 -3.45
CA ARG A 16 24.70 3.64 -3.00
C ARG A 16 24.83 3.68 -1.48
N ALA A 17 23.96 4.43 -0.82
CA ALA A 17 23.88 4.43 0.64
C ALA A 17 23.47 3.04 1.18
N ASP A 18 24.11 2.67 2.28
CA ASP A 18 23.92 1.43 3.03
C ASP A 18 23.37 1.68 4.46
N GLU A 19 23.17 2.94 4.82
CA GLU A 19 22.51 3.33 6.07
C GLU A 19 21.13 3.95 5.81
N LYS A 20 20.15 3.59 6.64
CA LYS A 20 18.75 4.03 6.55
C LYS A 20 18.61 5.53 6.30
N HIS A 21 19.31 6.33 7.11
CA HIS A 21 19.19 7.78 7.08
C HIS A 21 19.82 8.39 5.80
N LEU A 22 20.93 7.82 5.33
CA LEU A 22 21.57 8.23 4.08
C LEU A 22 20.73 7.88 2.85
N VAL A 23 20.08 6.71 2.84
CA VAL A 23 19.18 6.30 1.75
C VAL A 23 17.99 7.25 1.65
N ILE A 24 17.36 7.59 2.78
CA ILE A 24 16.24 8.56 2.81
C ILE A 24 16.72 9.92 2.30
N LYS A 25 17.89 10.40 2.73
CA LYS A 25 18.46 11.66 2.26
C LYS A 25 18.73 11.65 0.75
N GLU A 26 19.34 10.58 0.22
CA GLU A 26 19.61 10.41 -1.21
C GLU A 26 18.33 10.47 -2.05
N ILE A 27 17.26 9.80 -1.60
CA ILE A 27 15.94 9.84 -2.25
C ILE A 27 15.36 11.26 -2.27
N LEU A 28 15.45 11.99 -1.15
CA LEU A 28 14.87 13.33 -1.04
C LEU A 28 15.65 14.36 -1.84
N THR A 29 16.99 14.29 -1.86
CA THR A 29 17.81 15.12 -2.75
C THR A 29 17.44 14.88 -4.21
N MET A 30 17.25 13.63 -4.63
CA MET A 30 16.77 13.33 -5.99
C MET A 30 15.42 14.01 -6.30
N LEU A 31 14.47 13.98 -5.35
CA LEU A 31 13.17 14.63 -5.54
C LEU A 31 13.26 16.16 -5.60
N GLU A 32 14.14 16.77 -4.81
CA GLU A 32 14.40 18.21 -4.80
C GLU A 32 15.07 18.67 -6.10
N ASP A 33 16.10 17.94 -6.57
CA ASP A 33 16.77 18.20 -7.86
C ASP A 33 15.78 18.17 -9.03
N MET A 34 14.78 17.29 -8.94
CA MET A 34 13.70 17.16 -9.91
C MET A 34 12.55 18.16 -9.70
N ARG A 35 12.66 19.05 -8.72
CA ARG A 35 11.63 20.03 -8.31
C ARG A 35 10.27 19.39 -8.00
N ARG A 36 10.28 18.17 -7.47
CA ARG A 36 9.08 17.46 -6.99
C ARG A 36 8.72 17.85 -5.56
N ILE A 37 9.71 18.32 -4.79
CA ILE A 37 9.57 18.89 -3.45
C ILE A 37 10.35 20.20 -3.38
N ASP A 38 10.02 21.03 -2.38
CA ASP A 38 10.61 22.36 -2.16
C ASP A 38 11.86 22.36 -1.27
N SER A 39 11.99 21.38 -0.37
CA SER A 39 13.12 21.28 0.57
C SER A 39 13.37 19.84 1.00
N ALA A 40 14.47 19.23 0.54
CA ALA A 40 14.86 17.88 0.95
C ALA A 40 15.04 17.78 2.47
N GLU A 41 15.63 18.81 3.10
CA GLU A 41 15.87 18.85 4.54
C GLU A 41 14.59 18.86 5.37
N ARG A 42 13.59 19.67 4.98
CA ARG A 42 12.29 19.71 5.67
C ARG A 42 11.59 18.35 5.60
N PHE A 43 11.53 17.75 4.41
CA PHE A 43 10.93 16.44 4.22
C PHE A 43 11.69 15.34 4.97
N TYR A 44 13.02 15.43 5.02
CA TYR A 44 13.88 14.52 5.76
C TYR A 44 13.57 14.55 7.25
N ALA A 45 13.48 15.74 7.85
CA ALA A 45 13.14 15.89 9.26
C ALA A 45 11.78 15.24 9.59
N HIS A 46 10.76 15.43 8.75
CA HIS A 46 9.44 14.82 8.94
C HIS A 46 9.47 13.29 8.81
N ILE A 47 10.18 12.77 7.80
CA ILE A 47 10.29 11.32 7.59
C ILE A 47 11.07 10.67 8.73
N ILE A 48 12.19 11.23 9.16
CA ILE A 48 12.98 10.68 10.26
C ILE A 48 12.21 10.75 11.58
N HIS A 49 11.47 11.85 11.83
CA HIS A 49 10.60 11.92 12.99
C HIS A 49 9.56 10.78 12.97
N ARG A 50 8.89 10.55 11.83
CA ARG A 50 7.96 9.43 11.66
C ARG A 50 8.61 8.06 11.86
N GLU A 51 9.79 7.85 11.27
CA GLU A 51 10.58 6.62 11.42
C GLU A 51 11.06 6.37 12.86
N SER A 52 11.23 7.44 13.66
CA SER A 52 11.62 7.33 15.07
C SER A 52 10.49 6.87 15.97
N LEU A 53 9.23 7.15 15.59
CA LEU A 53 8.05 6.66 16.30
C LEU A 53 7.91 5.15 16.08
N GLU A 54 7.91 4.76 14.81
CA GLU A 54 7.83 3.36 14.40
C GLU A 54 8.65 3.11 13.15
N ASN A 55 9.35 1.97 13.15
CA ASN A 55 10.12 1.57 12.00
C ASN A 55 9.21 1.05 10.87
N THR A 56 9.48 1.46 9.63
CA THR A 56 8.70 1.05 8.45
C THR A 56 9.29 -0.13 7.66
N GLY A 57 10.21 -0.89 8.27
CA GLY A 57 10.70 -2.16 7.76
C GLY A 57 9.64 -3.25 7.93
N ILE A 58 8.88 -3.50 6.87
CA ILE A 58 7.76 -4.44 6.84
C ILE A 58 8.19 -5.87 6.46
N GLY A 59 9.47 -6.15 6.59
CA GLY A 59 10.05 -7.45 6.30
C GLY A 59 10.17 -7.79 4.81
N ARG A 60 10.61 -9.02 4.54
CA ARG A 60 10.95 -9.53 3.18
C ARG A 60 11.97 -8.66 2.42
N GLY A 61 12.73 -7.87 3.16
CA GLY A 61 13.70 -6.90 2.66
C GLY A 61 13.11 -5.58 2.16
N LEU A 62 11.85 -5.27 2.48
CA LEU A 62 11.15 -4.05 2.06
C LEU A 62 10.92 -3.08 3.24
N ALA A 63 11.19 -1.80 3.01
CA ALA A 63 10.76 -0.70 3.87
C ALA A 63 9.84 0.27 3.12
N ILE A 64 8.92 0.89 3.85
CA ILE A 64 7.95 1.86 3.30
C ILE A 64 7.92 3.16 4.14
N PRO A 65 9.05 3.91 4.20
CA PRO A 65 9.05 5.20 4.87
C PRO A 65 8.09 6.17 4.18
N HIS A 66 7.21 6.80 4.97
CA HIS A 66 6.17 7.65 4.40
C HIS A 66 5.76 8.78 5.33
N ILE A 67 5.25 9.87 4.76
CA ILE A 67 4.63 10.95 5.51
C ILE A 67 3.36 11.45 4.82
N ARG A 68 2.52 12.15 5.59
CA ARG A 68 1.40 12.93 5.08
C ARG A 68 1.69 14.43 5.20
N THR A 69 1.32 15.20 4.20
CA THR A 69 1.55 16.66 4.18
C THR A 69 0.49 17.38 3.35
N GLU A 70 0.31 18.67 3.63
CA GLU A 70 -0.50 19.59 2.82
C GLU A 70 0.32 20.26 1.70
N THR A 71 1.65 20.08 1.71
CA THR A 71 2.58 20.81 0.84
C THR A 71 2.77 20.20 -0.55
N VAL A 72 2.11 19.07 -0.84
CA VAL A 72 2.12 18.43 -2.16
C VAL A 72 0.69 18.12 -2.60
N ASN A 73 0.42 18.27 -3.90
CA ASN A 73 -0.93 18.12 -4.46
C ASN A 73 -1.23 16.72 -5.01
N ASP A 74 -0.23 15.86 -5.16
CA ASP A 74 -0.38 14.48 -5.63
C ASP A 74 0.61 13.56 -4.90
N LEU A 75 0.32 12.25 -4.89
CA LEU A 75 1.22 11.21 -4.37
C LEU A 75 2.56 11.25 -5.10
N ILE A 76 3.62 11.45 -4.33
CA ILE A 76 5.01 11.29 -4.80
C ILE A 76 5.54 10.00 -4.19
N SER A 77 6.08 9.10 -5.01
CA SER A 77 6.71 7.89 -4.51
C SER A 77 7.97 7.57 -5.30
N VAL A 78 8.98 7.07 -4.57
CA VAL A 78 10.28 6.64 -5.09
C VAL A 78 10.50 5.20 -4.70
N PHE A 79 10.92 4.38 -5.68
CA PHE A 79 11.34 3.01 -5.44
C PHE A 79 12.85 2.90 -5.59
N ALA A 80 13.54 2.78 -4.46
CA ALA A 80 14.98 2.63 -4.41
C ALA A 80 15.37 1.17 -4.15
N VAL A 81 16.42 0.71 -4.83
CA VAL A 81 17.03 -0.61 -4.62
C VAL A 81 18.45 -0.42 -4.13
N SER A 82 18.77 -1.00 -2.97
CA SER A 82 20.12 -1.05 -2.45
C SER A 82 20.84 -2.33 -2.86
N ARG A 83 22.11 -2.17 -3.24
CA ARG A 83 23.00 -3.30 -3.49
C ARG A 83 23.38 -4.00 -2.18
N ASN A 84 23.52 -3.22 -1.11
CA ASN A 84 23.88 -3.71 0.20
C ASN A 84 22.63 -3.90 1.06
N ALA A 85 22.71 -4.82 2.01
CA ALA A 85 21.70 -4.96 3.06
C ALA A 85 21.80 -3.77 4.01
N ILE A 86 20.67 -3.09 4.26
CA ILE A 86 20.57 -1.95 5.17
C ILE A 86 19.96 -2.47 6.47
N GLU A 87 20.66 -2.26 7.59
CA GLU A 87 20.06 -2.50 8.90
C GLU A 87 18.89 -1.54 9.10
N TYR A 88 17.71 -2.11 9.25
CA TYR A 88 16.47 -1.35 9.28
C TYR A 88 15.57 -1.83 10.43
N HIS A 89 16.03 -2.70 11.33
CA HIS A 89 15.22 -3.18 12.46
C HIS A 89 13.81 -3.65 12.04
N SER A 90 13.73 -4.32 10.89
CA SER A 90 12.49 -4.88 10.34
C SER A 90 11.85 -5.83 11.34
N TYR A 91 10.51 -5.96 11.31
CA TYR A 91 9.82 -6.82 12.27
C TYR A 91 10.26 -8.31 12.18
N ASP A 92 10.61 -8.78 10.98
CA ASP A 92 11.08 -10.13 10.71
C ASP A 92 12.59 -10.31 10.88
N LYS A 93 13.28 -9.25 11.32
CA LYS A 93 14.74 -9.18 11.50
C LYS A 93 15.53 -9.38 10.20
N ILE A 94 14.88 -9.28 9.03
CA ILE A 94 15.55 -9.32 7.73
C ILE A 94 15.99 -7.89 7.35
N PRO A 95 17.27 -7.67 7.02
CA PRO A 95 17.75 -6.39 6.53
C PRO A 95 17.02 -5.92 5.27
N VAL A 96 16.89 -4.61 5.10
CA VAL A 96 16.18 -4.00 3.98
C VAL A 96 17.11 -3.86 2.78
N ARG A 97 16.56 -4.12 1.60
CA ARG A 97 17.21 -3.85 0.30
C ARG A 97 16.34 -3.01 -0.64
N TYR A 98 15.05 -2.91 -0.36
CA TYR A 98 14.09 -2.23 -1.21
C TYR A 98 13.36 -1.20 -0.37
N ILE A 99 13.30 0.04 -0.87
CA ILE A 99 12.69 1.15 -0.16
C ILE A 99 11.63 1.76 -1.07
N LEU A 100 10.40 1.82 -0.59
CA LEU A 100 9.31 2.57 -1.21
C LEU A 100 9.03 3.80 -0.36
N LEU A 101 9.70 4.91 -0.67
CA LEU A 101 9.46 6.16 0.04
C LEU A 101 8.26 6.88 -0.57
N SER A 102 7.30 7.30 0.25
CA SER A 102 6.09 7.99 -0.22
C SER A 102 5.78 9.28 0.53
N ILE A 103 5.53 10.36 -0.21
CA ILE A 103 4.99 11.62 0.30
C ILE A 103 3.54 11.71 -0.16
N VAL A 104 2.62 11.71 0.80
CA VAL A 104 1.19 11.54 0.55
C VAL A 104 0.44 12.84 0.88
N PRO A 105 -0.35 13.42 -0.04
CA PRO A 105 -1.25 14.52 0.30
C PRO A 105 -2.23 14.12 1.41
N MET A 106 -2.68 15.08 2.23
CA MET A 106 -3.66 14.80 3.28
C MET A 106 -4.93 14.11 2.75
N GLU A 107 -5.39 14.49 1.56
CA GLU A 107 -6.64 13.99 0.96
C GLU A 107 -6.48 12.66 0.18
N GLU A 108 -5.28 12.33 -0.28
CA GLU A 108 -4.98 11.25 -1.23
C GLU A 108 -4.62 9.92 -0.54
N SER A 109 -5.57 9.34 0.20
CA SER A 109 -5.34 8.04 0.86
C SER A 109 -5.46 6.85 -0.09
N THR A 110 -6.38 6.89 -1.05
CA THR A 110 -6.70 5.73 -1.90
C THR A 110 -5.55 5.34 -2.83
N LYS A 111 -4.95 6.32 -3.52
CA LYS A 111 -3.85 6.08 -4.48
C LYS A 111 -2.63 5.48 -3.80
N TYR A 112 -2.31 5.99 -2.60
CA TYR A 112 -1.25 5.44 -1.76
C TYR A 112 -1.52 3.98 -1.37
N LEU A 113 -2.74 3.65 -0.93
CA LEU A 113 -3.09 2.28 -0.54
C LEU A 113 -3.00 1.28 -1.70
N TYR A 114 -3.37 1.65 -2.94
CA TYR A 114 -3.14 0.78 -4.09
C TYR A 114 -1.66 0.55 -4.35
N LEU A 115 -0.85 1.59 -4.22
CA LEU A 115 0.58 1.46 -4.39
C LEU A 115 1.16 0.46 -3.38
N ILE A 116 0.77 0.57 -2.11
CA ILE A 116 1.18 -0.40 -1.09
C ILE A 116 0.71 -1.81 -1.44
N GLY A 117 -0.57 -2.00 -1.77
CA GLY A 117 -1.10 -3.32 -2.15
C GLY A 117 -0.36 -3.97 -3.32
N MET A 118 -0.07 -3.18 -4.36
CA MET A 118 0.71 -3.62 -5.52
C MET A 118 2.12 -4.05 -5.14
N ILE A 119 2.84 -3.22 -4.38
CA ILE A 119 4.22 -3.50 -4.01
C ILE A 119 4.28 -4.68 -3.02
N SER A 120 3.45 -4.71 -1.99
CA SER A 120 3.37 -5.84 -1.07
C SER A 120 3.02 -7.15 -1.80
N TRP A 121 2.17 -7.11 -2.82
CA TRP A 121 1.90 -8.26 -3.68
C TRP A 121 3.15 -8.74 -4.41
N ILE A 122 3.95 -7.86 -5.00
CA ILE A 122 5.23 -8.25 -5.63
C ILE A 122 6.13 -8.97 -4.62
N PHE A 123 6.19 -8.48 -3.39
CA PHE A 123 7.08 -8.99 -2.35
C PHE A 123 6.58 -10.25 -1.64
N MET A 124 5.29 -10.60 -1.77
CA MET A 124 4.73 -11.85 -1.23
C MET A 124 5.21 -13.11 -1.95
N ASP A 125 5.77 -13.00 -3.16
CA ASP A 125 6.21 -14.14 -3.96
C ASP A 125 7.66 -13.93 -4.42
N GLU A 126 8.55 -14.81 -3.98
CA GLU A 126 9.97 -14.76 -4.35
C GLU A 126 10.18 -14.80 -5.87
N LYS A 127 9.31 -15.44 -6.65
CA LYS A 127 9.42 -15.45 -8.12
C LYS A 127 9.19 -14.06 -8.73
N ARG A 128 8.33 -13.25 -8.09
CA ARG A 128 8.05 -11.86 -8.50
C ARG A 128 9.13 -10.89 -8.01
N LYS A 129 9.63 -11.12 -6.80
CA LYS A 129 10.66 -10.29 -6.14
C LYS A 129 12.06 -10.51 -6.70
N LYS A 130 12.48 -11.76 -6.94
CA LYS A 130 13.84 -12.13 -7.35
C LYS A 130 14.40 -11.31 -8.53
N PRO A 131 13.63 -11.02 -9.61
CA PRO A 131 14.13 -10.19 -10.70
C PRO A 131 14.50 -8.75 -10.30
N LEU A 132 13.92 -8.18 -9.23
CA LEU A 132 14.32 -6.87 -8.72
C LEU A 132 15.76 -6.88 -8.18
N GLY A 133 16.15 -7.97 -7.54
CA GLY A 133 17.50 -8.15 -6.99
C GLY A 133 18.58 -8.41 -8.03
N GLN A 134 18.18 -8.77 -9.26
CA GLN A 134 19.07 -9.01 -10.40
C GLN A 134 19.18 -7.79 -11.33
N ALA A 135 18.36 -6.77 -11.12
CA ALA A 135 18.37 -5.58 -11.94
C ALA A 135 19.58 -4.68 -11.60
N GLU A 136 20.33 -4.31 -12.63
CA GLU A 136 21.58 -3.57 -12.51
C GLU A 136 21.40 -2.06 -12.69
N ASN A 137 20.28 -1.65 -13.29
CA ASN A 137 19.99 -0.25 -13.61
C ASN A 137 18.50 0.11 -13.45
N ARG A 138 18.24 1.41 -13.36
CA ARG A 138 16.90 2.02 -13.25
C ARG A 138 15.90 1.42 -14.25
N THR A 139 16.30 1.26 -15.51
CA THR A 139 15.40 0.77 -16.57
C THR A 139 14.97 -0.68 -16.31
N GLN A 140 15.90 -1.55 -15.90
CA GLN A 140 15.58 -2.94 -15.57
C GLN A 140 14.65 -3.03 -14.36
N ILE A 141 14.93 -2.27 -13.28
CA ILE A 141 14.05 -2.22 -12.09
C ILE A 141 12.64 -1.78 -12.49
N TYR A 142 12.53 -0.68 -13.23
CA TYR A 142 11.25 -0.15 -13.68
C TYR A 142 10.47 -1.15 -14.53
N ASN A 143 11.14 -1.87 -15.43
CA ASN A 143 10.51 -2.89 -16.27
C ASN A 143 9.99 -4.08 -15.45
N VAL A 144 10.72 -4.52 -14.42
CA VAL A 144 10.25 -5.56 -13.50
C VAL A 144 9.01 -5.10 -12.74
N LEU A 145 9.03 -3.88 -12.19
CA LEU A 145 7.86 -3.32 -11.51
C LEU A 145 6.67 -3.21 -12.46
N LYS A 146 6.87 -2.62 -13.65
CA LYS A 146 5.83 -2.44 -14.68
C LYS A 146 5.18 -3.77 -15.09
N LYS A 147 5.99 -4.81 -15.32
CA LYS A 147 5.51 -6.15 -15.66
C LYS A 147 4.63 -6.73 -14.55
N ASN A 148 5.11 -6.69 -13.31
CA ASN A 148 4.38 -7.23 -12.18
C ASN A 148 3.10 -6.43 -11.85
N VAL A 149 3.16 -5.11 -11.92
CA VAL A 149 1.99 -4.24 -11.73
C VAL A 149 0.93 -4.51 -12.79
N LYS A 150 1.32 -4.71 -14.05
CA LYS A 150 0.38 -5.14 -15.10
C LYS A 150 -0.28 -6.47 -14.73
N MET A 151 0.52 -7.47 -14.32
CA MET A 151 0.00 -8.78 -13.90
C MET A 151 -0.96 -8.67 -12.70
N TYR A 152 -0.64 -7.84 -11.70
CA TYR A 152 -1.52 -7.57 -10.56
C TYR A 152 -2.88 -7.06 -11.03
N PHE A 153 -2.90 -6.05 -11.91
CA PHE A 153 -4.15 -5.53 -12.45
C PHE A 153 -4.89 -6.53 -13.33
N ASP A 154 -4.19 -7.34 -14.13
CA ASP A 154 -4.80 -8.37 -14.98
C ASP A 154 -5.49 -9.45 -14.13
N ILE A 155 -4.89 -9.86 -13.01
CA ILE A 155 -5.49 -10.83 -12.07
C ILE A 155 -6.75 -10.25 -11.44
N ILE A 156 -6.67 -9.01 -10.94
CA ILE A 156 -7.82 -8.33 -10.34
C ILE A 156 -8.95 -8.14 -11.35
N SER A 157 -8.61 -7.92 -12.63
CA SER A 157 -9.61 -7.73 -13.69
C SER A 157 -10.20 -9.04 -14.21
N LYS A 158 -9.53 -10.19 -14.04
CA LYS A 158 -9.94 -11.50 -14.58
C LYS A 158 -10.65 -12.43 -13.59
N LYS A 159 -10.48 -12.25 -12.27
CA LYS A 159 -11.16 -13.10 -11.28
C LYS A 159 -12.64 -12.73 -11.14
N ASN A 160 -13.50 -13.43 -11.88
CA ASN A 160 -14.84 -13.79 -11.43
C ASN A 160 -14.73 -15.00 -10.48
N ILE A 161 -15.55 -14.98 -9.43
CA ILE A 161 -15.56 -15.81 -8.22
C ILE A 161 -15.68 -17.33 -8.52
N THR A 162 -14.80 -18.15 -7.95
CA THR A 162 -15.08 -19.56 -7.64
C THR A 162 -14.48 -19.91 -6.26
N GLU A 163 -15.21 -20.79 -5.56
CA GLU A 163 -15.08 -21.25 -4.17
C GLU A 163 -15.76 -20.38 -3.10
N MET A 164 -16.97 -20.82 -2.75
CA MET A 164 -17.80 -20.31 -1.69
C MET A 164 -18.37 -21.51 -0.94
N ASP A 165 -17.94 -21.72 0.29
CA ASP A 165 -18.67 -22.53 1.27
C ASP A 165 -18.66 -21.88 2.66
N SER A 166 -19.88 -21.78 3.21
CA SER A 166 -20.39 -21.57 4.57
C SER A 166 -19.72 -20.66 5.64
N ILE A 167 -20.63 -20.02 6.42
CA ILE A 167 -20.49 -19.36 7.74
C ILE A 167 -20.08 -17.87 7.75
N ASP A 168 -20.70 -17.12 8.68
CA ASP A 168 -20.74 -15.67 8.94
C ASP A 168 -19.41 -14.94 9.20
N ASN A 169 -18.27 -15.52 8.83
CA ASN A 169 -16.97 -14.90 8.97
C ASN A 169 -16.40 -14.50 7.60
N LEU A 170 -15.78 -13.30 7.50
CA LEU A 170 -14.91 -12.91 6.36
C LEU A 170 -13.63 -13.77 6.24
N SER A 171 -13.50 -14.78 7.11
CA SER A 171 -12.47 -15.81 7.06
C SER A 171 -12.49 -16.49 5.68
N GLY A 172 -11.31 -16.61 5.06
CA GLY A 172 -11.18 -17.23 3.73
C GLY A 172 -11.42 -16.29 2.56
N VAL A 173 -11.91 -15.07 2.76
CA VAL A 173 -12.02 -14.09 1.66
C VAL A 173 -10.62 -13.61 1.29
N PRO A 174 -10.16 -13.77 0.05
CA PRO A 174 -8.81 -13.36 -0.34
C PRO A 174 -8.57 -11.85 -0.18
N SER A 175 -7.38 -11.47 0.27
CA SER A 175 -6.97 -10.09 0.52
C SER A 175 -7.07 -9.17 -0.70
N PHE A 176 -7.06 -9.69 -1.94
CA PHE A 176 -7.26 -8.86 -3.14
C PHE A 176 -8.67 -8.24 -3.22
N ASN A 177 -9.68 -8.82 -2.55
CA ASN A 177 -11.00 -8.20 -2.46
C ASN A 177 -10.95 -6.88 -1.66
N LEU A 178 -9.97 -6.72 -0.77
CA LEU A 178 -9.76 -5.47 -0.03
C LEU A 178 -9.43 -4.31 -0.97
N ASP A 179 -8.61 -4.56 -1.99
CA ASP A 179 -8.26 -3.57 -3.01
C ASP A 179 -9.50 -3.15 -3.82
N LEU A 180 -10.34 -4.12 -4.20
CA LEU A 180 -11.61 -3.84 -4.88
C LEU A 180 -12.57 -3.02 -4.01
N LEU A 181 -12.65 -3.30 -2.72
CA LEU A 181 -13.44 -2.54 -1.77
C LEU A 181 -12.93 -1.10 -1.60
N ILE A 182 -11.61 -0.90 -1.57
CA ILE A 182 -10.99 0.43 -1.52
C ILE A 182 -11.31 1.21 -2.81
N ARG A 183 -11.32 0.55 -3.99
CA ARG A 183 -11.77 1.14 -5.27
C ARG A 183 -13.20 1.56 -5.24
N LEU A 184 -14.04 0.68 -4.73
CA LEU A 184 -15.44 0.95 -4.60
C LEU A 184 -15.71 2.13 -3.66
N ASP A 185 -14.99 2.24 -2.53
CA ASP A 185 -15.07 3.36 -1.59
C ASP A 185 -14.68 4.70 -2.19
N HIS A 186 -13.62 4.71 -2.99
CA HIS A 186 -13.22 5.91 -3.71
C HIS A 186 -14.30 6.38 -4.68
N LEU A 187 -14.86 5.47 -5.49
CA LEU A 187 -15.94 5.83 -6.42
C LEU A 187 -17.19 6.32 -5.69
N TYR A 188 -17.54 5.68 -4.58
CA TYR A 188 -18.66 6.11 -3.76
C TYR A 188 -18.44 7.51 -3.17
N LYS A 189 -17.23 7.83 -2.72
CA LYS A 189 -16.89 9.18 -2.24
C LYS A 189 -17.01 10.24 -3.33
N LEU A 190 -16.57 9.94 -4.56
CA LEU A 190 -16.78 10.84 -5.71
C LEU A 190 -18.27 11.03 -6.01
N PHE A 191 -19.03 9.93 -6.00
CA PHE A 191 -20.47 9.95 -6.22
C PHE A 191 -21.22 10.79 -5.16
N ASP A 192 -20.86 10.64 -3.88
CA ASP A 192 -21.47 11.40 -2.77
C ASP A 192 -21.14 12.90 -2.85
N LYS A 193 -19.93 13.25 -3.32
CA LYS A 193 -19.49 14.64 -3.52
C LYS A 193 -20.20 15.35 -4.69
N GLY A 194 -21.12 14.67 -5.39
CA GLY A 194 -21.94 15.27 -6.44
C GLY A 194 -21.46 15.01 -7.86
N GLU A 195 -20.37 14.27 -8.07
CA GLU A 195 -19.93 13.81 -9.39
C GLU A 195 -20.80 12.64 -9.90
N LYS A 196 -22.10 12.87 -10.05
CA LYS A 196 -23.10 11.86 -10.48
C LYS A 196 -23.06 11.61 -11.99
N SER A 197 -21.87 11.44 -12.56
CA SER A 197 -21.72 11.09 -13.97
C SER A 197 -22.18 9.64 -14.22
N SER A 198 -22.82 9.38 -15.37
CA SER A 198 -23.19 8.03 -15.81
C SER A 198 -21.99 7.06 -15.79
N LYS A 199 -20.80 7.60 -16.02
CA LYS A 199 -19.52 6.88 -16.00
C LYS A 199 -19.11 6.40 -14.61
N ILE A 200 -19.35 7.19 -13.56
CA ILE A 200 -19.04 6.78 -12.17
C ILE A 200 -20.02 5.71 -11.71
N THR A 201 -21.31 5.89 -11.97
CA THR A 201 -22.35 4.90 -11.64
C THR A 201 -22.07 3.54 -12.31
N SER A 202 -21.73 3.54 -13.61
CA SER A 202 -21.37 2.31 -14.33
C SER A 202 -20.18 1.58 -13.70
N LYS A 203 -19.13 2.32 -13.31
CA LYS A 203 -17.95 1.73 -12.65
C LYS A 203 -18.25 1.18 -11.26
N ILE A 204 -19.13 1.84 -10.51
CA ILE A 204 -19.61 1.34 -9.22
C ILE A 204 -20.31 0.00 -9.45
N ASP A 205 -21.25 -0.06 -10.40
CA ASP A 205 -22.00 -1.28 -10.69
C ASP A 205 -21.11 -2.43 -11.20
N GLU A 206 -20.10 -2.12 -12.02
CA GLU A 206 -19.09 -3.09 -12.45
C GLU A 206 -18.30 -3.63 -11.25
N LEU A 207 -17.75 -2.78 -10.39
CA LEU A 207 -16.99 -3.22 -9.22
C LEU A 207 -17.86 -4.02 -8.24
N ARG A 208 -19.12 -3.63 -8.03
CA ARG A 208 -20.05 -4.38 -7.16
C ARG A 208 -20.31 -5.80 -7.66
N LYS A 209 -20.22 -6.05 -8.96
CA LYS A 209 -20.36 -7.41 -9.53
C LYS A 209 -19.11 -8.26 -9.32
N ILE A 210 -17.94 -7.64 -9.19
CA ILE A 210 -16.64 -8.32 -9.06
C ILE A 210 -16.30 -8.59 -7.59
N VAL A 211 -16.61 -7.64 -6.70
CA VAL A 211 -16.39 -7.79 -5.25
C VAL A 211 -17.22 -8.97 -4.74
N ASP A 212 -16.58 -9.84 -3.94
CA ASP A 212 -17.28 -10.90 -3.22
C ASP A 212 -18.52 -10.37 -2.48
N ARG A 213 -19.67 -11.05 -2.63
CA ARG A 213 -20.97 -10.61 -2.10
C ARG A 213 -20.93 -10.36 -0.59
N LYS A 214 -20.20 -11.18 0.18
CA LYS A 214 -20.09 -11.02 1.64
C LYS A 214 -19.29 -9.78 1.99
N SER A 215 -18.16 -9.58 1.31
CA SER A 215 -17.29 -8.42 1.45
C SER A 215 -18.01 -7.13 1.10
N LEU A 216 -18.77 -7.14 0.00
CA LEU A 216 -19.59 -6.00 -0.42
C LEU A 216 -20.65 -5.65 0.63
N ALA A 217 -21.40 -6.65 1.10
CA ALA A 217 -22.44 -6.42 2.11
C ALA A 217 -21.84 -5.90 3.42
N TYR A 218 -20.71 -6.46 3.87
CA TYR A 218 -20.00 -5.99 5.06
C TYR A 218 -19.51 -4.54 4.88
N TYR A 219 -18.93 -4.24 3.72
CA TYR A 219 -18.48 -2.90 3.38
C TYR A 219 -19.61 -1.88 3.33
N GLU A 220 -20.74 -2.19 2.68
CA GLU A 220 -21.90 -1.29 2.60
C GLU A 220 -22.45 -0.98 4.01
N ARG A 221 -22.43 -1.95 4.93
CA ARG A 221 -22.75 -1.72 6.35
C ARG A 221 -21.71 -0.81 7.03
N MET A 222 -20.42 -1.08 6.83
CA MET A 222 -19.34 -0.32 7.45
C MET A 222 -19.26 1.13 6.97
N ARG A 223 -19.55 1.39 5.69
CA ARG A 223 -19.64 2.73 5.13
C ARG A 223 -20.77 3.55 5.75
N LYS A 224 -21.90 2.92 6.07
CA LYS A 224 -23.00 3.58 6.80
C LYS A 224 -22.63 3.88 8.25
N LYS A 225 -21.82 3.01 8.87
CA LYS A 225 -21.42 3.12 10.28
C LYS A 225 -20.25 4.08 10.52
N SER A 226 -19.35 4.24 9.55
CA SER A 226 -18.08 4.94 9.73
C SER A 226 -17.67 5.73 8.49
N LEU A 227 -17.07 6.90 8.70
CA LEU A 227 -16.54 7.76 7.63
C LEU A 227 -15.45 7.07 6.79
N ASN A 228 -14.66 6.22 7.43
CA ASN A 228 -13.67 5.37 6.77
C ASN A 228 -13.86 3.92 7.24
N PRO A 229 -14.30 3.02 6.35
CA PRO A 229 -14.51 1.61 6.68
C PRO A 229 -13.19 0.81 6.76
N PHE A 230 -12.05 1.41 6.42
CA PHE A 230 -10.73 0.81 6.47
C PHE A 230 -9.88 1.40 7.61
N ALA A 231 -8.97 0.59 8.13
CA ALA A 231 -7.99 0.99 9.13
C ALA A 231 -6.65 0.31 8.84
N ILE A 232 -5.56 1.04 9.07
CA ILE A 232 -4.22 0.45 9.02
C ILE A 232 -4.01 -0.34 10.31
N LEU A 233 -3.45 -1.53 10.18
CA LEU A 233 -2.94 -2.29 11.30
C LEU A 233 -1.47 -1.94 11.50
N GLU A 234 -1.17 -1.24 12.58
CA GLU A 234 0.18 -0.78 12.89
C GLU A 234 0.61 -1.38 14.23
N LYS A 235 1.78 -2.05 14.24
CA LYS A 235 2.23 -2.97 15.29
C LYS A 235 1.16 -4.02 15.64
N ASN A 236 0.40 -3.72 16.69
CA ASN A 236 -0.64 -4.54 17.28
C ASN A 236 -1.91 -3.71 17.50
N ALA A 237 -2.13 -2.59 16.82
CA ALA A 237 -3.26 -1.71 17.07
C ALA A 237 -3.98 -1.32 15.77
N CYS A 238 -5.31 -1.22 15.86
CA CYS A 238 -6.12 -0.71 14.78
C CYS A 238 -6.08 0.82 14.77
N MET A 239 -5.51 1.43 13.73
CA MET A 239 -5.42 2.89 13.61
C MET A 239 -6.77 3.60 13.43
N GLY A 240 -7.85 2.85 13.23
CA GLY A 240 -9.20 3.41 13.18
C GLY A 240 -9.84 3.62 14.56
N CYS A 241 -9.64 2.71 15.51
CA CYS A 241 -10.25 2.80 16.86
C CYS A 241 -9.22 2.89 17.98
N ASN A 242 -7.93 2.86 17.63
CA ASN A 242 -6.79 2.92 18.53
C ASN A 242 -6.75 1.81 19.59
N MET A 243 -7.45 0.69 19.36
CA MET A 243 -7.46 -0.44 20.28
C MET A 243 -6.42 -1.47 19.89
N GLY A 244 -5.78 -2.04 20.91
CA GLY A 244 -4.88 -3.17 20.78
C GLY A 244 -5.59 -4.42 20.29
N ILE A 245 -4.97 -5.09 19.33
CA ILE A 245 -5.35 -6.36 18.75
C ILE A 245 -4.56 -7.46 19.46
N ALA A 246 -5.28 -8.48 19.91
CA ALA A 246 -4.70 -9.60 20.63
C ALA A 246 -3.59 -10.28 19.79
N PRO A 247 -2.42 -10.62 20.37
CA PRO A 247 -1.30 -11.20 19.63
C PRO A 247 -1.65 -12.46 18.82
N PHE A 248 -2.52 -13.31 19.36
CA PHE A 248 -2.99 -14.51 18.66
C PHE A 248 -3.77 -14.18 17.38
N TYR A 249 -4.70 -13.23 17.46
CA TYR A 249 -5.45 -12.77 16.28
C TYR A 249 -4.52 -12.06 15.28
N LEU A 250 -3.55 -11.29 15.79
CA LEU A 250 -2.55 -10.64 14.96
C LEU A 250 -1.71 -11.64 14.17
N ALA A 251 -1.29 -12.75 14.80
CA ALA A 251 -0.55 -13.83 14.13
C ALA A 251 -1.40 -14.43 13.01
N GLN A 252 -2.67 -14.77 13.28
CA GLN A 252 -3.60 -15.28 12.26
C GLN A 252 -3.77 -14.31 11.10
N VAL A 253 -3.94 -13.02 11.41
CA VAL A 253 -4.12 -11.96 10.42
C VAL A 253 -2.89 -11.83 9.54
N LYS A 254 -1.68 -11.81 10.12
CA LYS A 254 -0.40 -11.69 9.39
C LYS A 254 -0.05 -12.94 8.57
N GLU A 255 -0.44 -14.12 9.03
CA GLU A 255 -0.20 -15.39 8.33
C GLU A 255 -1.25 -15.67 7.24
N SER A 256 -2.44 -15.08 7.36
CA SER A 256 -3.52 -15.27 6.38
C SER A 256 -3.35 -14.39 5.15
N ASN A 257 -3.66 -14.95 3.98
CA ASN A 257 -3.84 -14.17 2.75
C ASN A 257 -5.28 -13.63 2.61
N ASN A 258 -5.98 -13.44 3.73
CA ASN A 258 -7.40 -13.13 3.75
C ASN A 258 -7.66 -11.68 4.17
N ILE A 259 -8.86 -11.16 3.89
CA ILE A 259 -9.33 -9.91 4.47
C ILE A 259 -9.40 -10.08 5.98
N ALA A 260 -8.75 -9.16 6.69
CA ALA A 260 -8.87 -9.04 8.14
C ALA A 260 -9.78 -7.87 8.50
N VAL A 261 -10.44 -7.98 9.65
CA VAL A 261 -11.26 -6.89 10.22
C VAL A 261 -10.86 -6.67 11.66
N CYS A 262 -10.98 -5.44 12.13
CA CYS A 262 -10.75 -5.12 13.53
C CYS A 262 -11.83 -5.79 14.37
N ASN A 263 -11.42 -6.64 15.32
CA ASN A 263 -12.32 -7.30 16.28
C ASN A 263 -13.02 -6.34 17.24
N HIS A 264 -12.63 -5.06 17.27
CA HIS A 264 -13.26 -4.02 18.08
C HIS A 264 -14.22 -3.14 17.30
N CYS A 265 -13.74 -2.47 16.24
CA CYS A 265 -14.57 -1.52 15.49
C CYS A 265 -15.17 -2.07 14.19
N GLY A 266 -14.75 -3.25 13.74
CA GLY A 266 -15.19 -3.88 12.50
C GLY A 266 -14.60 -3.26 11.22
N ARG A 267 -13.68 -2.28 11.31
CA ARG A 267 -13.02 -1.77 10.10
C ARG A 267 -12.18 -2.85 9.43
N PHE A 268 -12.15 -2.86 8.11
CA PHE A 268 -11.22 -3.69 7.37
C PHE A 268 -9.78 -3.29 7.71
N LEU A 269 -8.98 -4.26 8.12
CA LEU A 269 -7.58 -4.04 8.44
C LEU A 269 -6.74 -4.14 7.18
N ILE A 270 -5.99 -3.08 6.93
CA ILE A 270 -4.92 -3.03 5.94
C ILE A 270 -3.64 -3.36 6.70
N ILE A 271 -3.14 -4.57 6.48
CA ILE A 271 -1.85 -5.01 7.01
C ILE A 271 -0.78 -4.48 6.05
N ILE A 272 0.14 -3.69 6.58
CA ILE A 272 1.29 -3.14 5.84
C ILE A 272 2.52 -3.95 6.22
#